data_AF-A0A6A6FWW8-F1
#
_entry.id   AF-A0A6A6FWW8-F1
#
_cell.length_a   1.000
_cell.length_b   1.000
_cell.length_c   1.000
_cell.angle_alpha   90.00
_cell.angle_beta   90.00
_cell.angle_gamma   90.00
#
_symmetry.space_group_name_H-M   'P 1'
#
loop_
_entity.id
_entity.type
_entity.pdbx_description
1 polymer ?
#
loop_
_entity_poly.entity_id
_entity_poly.type
_entity_poly.pdbx_seq_one_letter_code
_entity_poly.pdbx_strand_id
1 'polypeptide(L)'
;MIDERELQLNPIVPESVQHNARTTSNIRSLTASLFGVAAGTLGLESFPGFIFYFLGTAIVSLLIFALKTGQKPEKYFFQVVVLEARLEQANLLKKVVDAIKDLVQDCNFDCNDSGIALQAMDNSHVALVSMMLKSESFSPFRCDRNIALGINLTSLTKVLRCAQNEDILTMKAEDAPDVVNFTFESAESDRISEYDIKLMDIDQEHLGIPETDYAATITLPSPEFQRITRDLSALSESVSIECTKDGVSFKCNGDIGNGSVTLRSHTNVDKPDQNIEINLTEPVALTFSLKYLMNFCKASGLSGQVKLCLSNEVPLLVEYGLSNNSYLRFYLAPKIGDEE
;
A
#
# COMPACT_ATOMS: atom_id res chain seq x y z
N MET A 1 5.09 -12.83 -23.60
CA MET A 1 6.15 -11.84 -23.27
C MET A 1 6.64 -11.31 -24.61
N ILE A 2 6.40 -10.05 -24.93
CA ILE A 2 6.81 -9.45 -26.21
C ILE A 2 8.31 -9.14 -26.09
N ASP A 3 9.10 -9.57 -27.06
CA ASP A 3 10.54 -9.33 -27.13
C ASP A 3 10.80 -7.81 -27.22
N GLU A 4 11.69 -7.24 -26.38
CA GLU A 4 12.02 -5.81 -26.37
C GLU A 4 12.47 -5.30 -27.75
N ARG A 5 13.04 -6.19 -28.58
CA ARG A 5 13.38 -5.90 -29.98
C ARG A 5 12.17 -5.66 -30.87
N GLU A 6 11.04 -6.34 -30.66
CA GLU A 6 9.83 -6.16 -31.46
C GLU A 6 9.12 -4.83 -31.13
N LEU A 7 9.18 -4.38 -29.88
CA LEU A 7 8.64 -3.08 -29.45
C LEU A 7 9.42 -1.89 -30.02
N GLN A 8 10.72 -2.04 -30.28
CA GLN A 8 11.53 -1.04 -30.97
C GLN A 8 11.20 -0.95 -32.48
N LEU A 9 10.81 -2.07 -33.09
CA LEU A 9 10.44 -2.14 -34.51
C LEU A 9 8.99 -1.70 -34.76
N ASN A 10 8.07 -2.01 -33.85
CA ASN A 10 6.66 -1.62 -33.91
C ASN A 10 6.24 -1.02 -32.55
N PRO A 11 6.48 0.28 -32.33
CA PRO A 11 6.11 0.91 -31.07
C PRO A 11 4.59 0.86 -30.89
N ILE A 12 4.15 0.41 -29.70
CA ILE A 12 2.75 0.43 -29.33
C ILE A 12 2.36 1.90 -29.14
N VAL A 13 1.41 2.38 -29.96
CA VAL A 13 0.85 3.72 -29.82
C VAL A 13 -0.33 3.65 -28.85
N PRO A 14 -0.25 4.23 -27.64
CA PRO A 14 -1.29 4.08 -26.61
C PRO A 14 -2.68 4.56 -27.08
N GLU A 15 -2.73 5.64 -27.84
CA GLU A 15 -3.98 6.16 -28.42
C GLU A 15 -4.64 5.15 -29.36
N SER A 16 -3.85 4.40 -30.14
CA SER A 16 -4.36 3.39 -31.06
C SER A 16 -4.91 2.17 -30.30
N VAL A 17 -4.26 1.77 -29.21
CA VAL A 17 -4.75 0.67 -28.36
C VAL A 17 -6.05 1.06 -27.66
N GLN A 18 -6.11 2.26 -27.06
CA GLN A 18 -7.34 2.79 -26.46
C GLN A 18 -8.47 2.93 -27.49
N HIS A 19 -8.17 3.42 -28.70
CA HIS A 19 -9.14 3.50 -29.80
C HIS A 19 -9.66 2.11 -30.20
N ASN A 20 -8.79 1.11 -30.30
CA ASN A 20 -9.17 -0.27 -30.63
C ASN A 20 -10.04 -0.89 -29.53
N ALA A 21 -9.69 -0.68 -28.25
CA ALA A 21 -10.45 -1.15 -27.11
C ALA A 21 -11.85 -0.51 -27.07
N ARG A 22 -11.95 0.81 -27.22
CA ARG A 22 -13.22 1.55 -27.30
C ARG A 22 -14.06 1.08 -28.49
N THR A 23 -13.45 0.92 -29.66
CA THR A 23 -14.14 0.45 -30.87
C THR A 23 -14.72 -0.95 -30.68
N THR A 24 -13.95 -1.85 -30.05
CA THR A 24 -14.39 -3.22 -29.78
C THR A 24 -15.52 -3.27 -28.75
N SER A 25 -15.43 -2.46 -27.69
CA SER A 25 -16.50 -2.30 -26.70
C SER A 25 -17.78 -1.75 -27.35
N ASN A 26 -17.66 -0.71 -28.18
CA ASN A 26 -18.79 -0.14 -28.92
C ASN A 26 -19.43 -1.16 -29.88
N ILE A 27 -18.63 -1.94 -30.61
CA ILE A 27 -19.14 -3.00 -31.47
C ILE A 27 -19.90 -4.04 -30.65
N ARG A 28 -19.35 -4.50 -29.51
CA ARG A 28 -20.03 -5.47 -28.64
C ARG A 28 -21.35 -4.92 -28.10
N SER A 29 -21.37 -3.66 -27.65
CA SER A 29 -22.58 -3.01 -27.12
C SER A 29 -23.67 -2.84 -28.20
N LEU A 30 -23.30 -2.34 -29.39
CA LEU A 30 -24.22 -2.23 -30.53
C LEU A 30 -24.72 -3.60 -30.99
N THR A 31 -23.85 -4.60 -31.01
CA THR A 31 -24.19 -5.97 -31.38
C THR A 31 -25.16 -6.60 -30.39
N ALA A 32 -24.91 -6.42 -29.09
CA ALA A 32 -25.80 -6.92 -28.05
C ALA A 32 -27.18 -6.25 -28.12
N SER A 33 -27.22 -4.93 -28.35
CA SER A 33 -28.47 -4.19 -28.54
C SER A 33 -29.24 -4.66 -29.79
N LEU A 34 -28.57 -4.78 -30.93
CA LEU A 34 -29.17 -5.20 -32.20
C LEU A 34 -29.75 -6.62 -32.11
N PHE A 35 -28.99 -7.57 -31.58
CA PHE A 35 -29.46 -8.94 -31.43
C PHE A 35 -30.54 -9.08 -30.35
N GLY A 36 -30.50 -8.27 -29.29
CA GLY A 36 -31.57 -8.18 -28.30
C GLY A 36 -32.89 -7.71 -28.90
N VAL A 37 -32.86 -6.63 -29.71
CA VAL A 37 -34.04 -6.14 -30.44
C VAL A 37 -34.53 -7.17 -31.45
N ALA A 38 -33.62 -7.78 -32.23
CA ALA A 38 -33.98 -8.80 -33.22
C ALA A 38 -34.65 -10.03 -32.57
N ALA A 39 -34.11 -10.54 -31.46
CA ALA A 39 -34.71 -11.64 -30.71
C ALA A 39 -36.12 -11.29 -30.21
N GLY A 40 -36.31 -10.06 -29.69
CA GLY A 40 -37.62 -9.55 -29.26
C GLY A 40 -38.63 -9.45 -30.40
N THR A 41 -38.23 -8.93 -31.56
CA THR A 41 -39.12 -8.83 -32.74
C THR A 41 -39.52 -10.19 -33.32
N LEU A 42 -38.64 -11.18 -33.20
CA LEU A 42 -38.87 -12.55 -33.67
C LEU A 42 -39.62 -13.41 -32.63
N GLY A 43 -39.91 -12.87 -31.44
CA GLY A 43 -40.58 -13.61 -30.36
C GLY A 43 -39.75 -14.77 -29.81
N LEU A 44 -38.42 -14.71 -29.92
CA LEU A 44 -37.52 -15.75 -29.42
C LEU A 44 -37.31 -15.58 -27.92
N GLU A 45 -38.12 -16.26 -27.13
CA GLU A 45 -38.04 -16.24 -25.67
C GLU A 45 -37.20 -17.40 -25.12
N SER A 46 -36.62 -17.24 -23.92
CA SER A 46 -35.91 -18.30 -23.19
C SER A 46 -34.70 -18.87 -23.97
N PHE A 47 -34.59 -20.21 -24.05
CA PHE A 47 -33.44 -20.91 -24.61
C PHE A 47 -33.18 -20.62 -26.12
N PRO A 48 -34.19 -20.58 -27.01
CA PRO A 48 -34.01 -20.14 -28.40
C PRO A 48 -33.44 -18.71 -28.54
N GLY A 49 -33.89 -17.78 -27.71
CA GLY A 49 -33.36 -16.40 -27.69
C GLY A 49 -31.90 -16.35 -27.26
N PHE A 50 -31.52 -17.14 -26.25
CA PHE A 50 -30.13 -17.26 -25.80
C PHE A 50 -29.22 -17.84 -26.90
N ILE A 51 -29.66 -18.89 -27.60
CA ILE A 51 -28.89 -19.47 -28.72
C ILE A 51 -28.72 -18.45 -29.85
N PHE A 52 -29.78 -17.73 -30.20
CA PHE A 52 -29.73 -16.70 -31.24
C PHE A 52 -28.73 -15.59 -30.89
N TYR A 53 -28.77 -15.10 -29.66
CA TYR A 53 -27.82 -14.11 -29.15
C TYR A 53 -26.38 -14.64 -29.14
N PHE A 54 -26.17 -15.87 -28.68
CA PHE A 54 -24.85 -16.51 -28.63
C PHE A 54 -24.25 -16.68 -30.02
N LEU A 55 -25.03 -17.22 -30.97
CA LEU A 55 -24.60 -17.39 -32.36
C LEU A 55 -24.29 -16.04 -33.02
N GLY A 56 -25.15 -15.03 -32.82
CA GLY A 56 -24.91 -13.68 -33.33
C GLY A 56 -23.62 -13.08 -32.78
N THR A 57 -23.40 -13.19 -31.47
CA THR A 57 -22.20 -12.69 -30.79
C THR A 57 -20.93 -13.44 -31.23
N ALA A 58 -21.02 -14.76 -31.44
CA ALA A 58 -19.93 -15.58 -31.94
C ALA A 58 -19.55 -15.21 -33.38
N ILE A 59 -20.54 -14.97 -34.25
CA ILE A 59 -20.31 -14.51 -35.63
C ILE A 59 -19.61 -13.16 -35.64
N VAL A 60 -20.07 -12.19 -34.85
CA VAL A 60 -19.42 -10.87 -34.76
C VAL A 60 -17.99 -11.00 -34.23
N SER A 61 -17.75 -11.83 -33.22
CA SER A 61 -16.41 -12.09 -32.69
C SER A 61 -15.49 -12.72 -33.77
N LEU A 62 -16.02 -13.64 -34.57
CA LEU A 62 -15.30 -14.26 -35.69
C LEU A 62 -15.02 -13.25 -36.82
N LEU A 63 -15.93 -12.32 -37.10
CA LEU A 63 -15.72 -11.24 -38.07
C LEU A 63 -14.65 -10.26 -37.61
N ILE A 64 -14.62 -9.90 -36.32
CA ILE A 64 -13.54 -9.06 -35.75
C ILE A 64 -12.20 -9.79 -35.90
N PHE A 65 -12.14 -11.09 -35.59
CA PHE A 65 -10.93 -11.89 -35.71
C PHE A 65 -10.46 -12.07 -37.17
N ALA A 66 -11.37 -12.34 -38.10
CA ALA A 66 -11.02 -12.63 -39.48
C ALA A 66 -10.74 -11.35 -40.30
N LEU A 67 -11.57 -10.32 -40.15
CA LEU A 67 -11.52 -9.12 -41.00
C LEU A 67 -10.69 -7.97 -40.42
N LYS A 68 -10.71 -7.79 -39.09
CA LYS A 68 -10.05 -6.64 -38.45
C LYS A 68 -8.66 -6.96 -37.94
N THR A 69 -8.41 -8.17 -37.44
CA THR A 69 -7.08 -8.54 -36.90
C THR A 69 -6.23 -9.39 -37.84
N GLY A 70 -6.73 -9.75 -39.03
CA GLY A 70 -5.99 -10.56 -40.00
C GLY A 70 -5.47 -11.87 -39.40
N GLN A 71 -6.25 -12.49 -38.49
CA GLN A 71 -5.90 -13.70 -37.73
C GLN A 71 -4.73 -13.55 -36.74
N LYS A 72 -4.31 -12.33 -36.42
CA LYS A 72 -3.26 -12.04 -35.42
C LYS A 72 -3.78 -11.08 -34.35
N PRO A 73 -4.69 -11.50 -33.45
CA PRO A 73 -5.31 -10.64 -32.45
C PRO A 73 -4.29 -10.01 -31.49
N GLU A 74 -3.20 -10.71 -31.20
CA GLU A 74 -2.12 -10.29 -30.31
C GLU A 74 -1.45 -8.98 -30.75
N LYS A 75 -1.51 -8.62 -32.05
CA LYS A 75 -0.93 -7.38 -32.58
C LYS A 75 -1.84 -6.16 -32.41
N TYR A 76 -3.11 -6.35 -32.12
CA TYR A 76 -4.12 -5.28 -32.15
C TYR A 76 -4.80 -5.05 -30.79
N PHE A 77 -4.82 -6.08 -29.95
CA PHE A 77 -5.42 -6.06 -28.62
C PHE A 77 -4.33 -6.27 -27.58
N PHE A 78 -3.67 -5.18 -27.19
CA PHE A 78 -2.74 -5.18 -26.07
C PHE A 78 -3.49 -4.85 -24.79
N GLN A 79 -3.35 -5.68 -23.76
CA GLN A 79 -3.55 -5.23 -22.38
C GLN A 79 -2.31 -4.40 -22.03
N VAL A 80 -2.49 -3.08 -21.99
CA VAL A 80 -1.43 -2.18 -21.56
C VAL A 80 -1.33 -2.36 -20.05
N VAL A 81 -0.32 -3.10 -19.61
CA VAL A 81 0.08 -3.13 -18.21
C VAL A 81 0.56 -1.71 -17.89
N VAL A 82 -0.22 -0.98 -17.10
CA VAL A 82 0.08 0.40 -16.71
C VAL A 82 1.00 0.41 -15.49
N LEU A 83 0.86 -0.58 -14.61
CA LEU A 83 1.72 -0.77 -13.45
C LEU A 83 2.29 -2.19 -13.47
N GLU A 84 3.62 -2.30 -13.40
CA GLU A 84 4.34 -3.52 -13.08
C GLU A 84 5.40 -3.21 -12.01
N ALA A 85 5.19 -3.71 -10.80
CA ALA A 85 6.07 -3.47 -9.67
C ALA A 85 6.47 -4.81 -9.04
N ARG A 86 7.75 -5.18 -9.17
CA ARG A 86 8.29 -6.44 -8.66
C ARG A 86 9.16 -6.22 -7.42
N LEU A 87 8.77 -6.78 -6.29
CA LEU A 87 9.55 -6.84 -5.06
C LEU A 87 10.31 -8.16 -4.99
N GLU A 88 11.61 -8.10 -4.69
CA GLU A 88 12.44 -9.30 -4.50
C GLU A 88 11.96 -10.17 -3.33
N GLN A 89 11.36 -9.56 -2.30
CA GLN A 89 10.85 -10.25 -1.12
C GLN A 89 9.44 -9.78 -0.79
N ALA A 90 8.46 -10.70 -0.90
CA ALA A 90 7.08 -10.48 -0.50
C ALA A 90 6.95 -10.13 1.00
N ASN A 91 7.91 -10.55 1.83
CA ASN A 91 7.96 -10.24 3.26
C ASN A 91 7.87 -8.74 3.57
N LEU A 92 8.45 -7.88 2.72
CA LEU A 92 8.42 -6.44 2.92
C LEU A 92 6.97 -5.94 2.93
N LEU A 93 6.21 -6.20 1.85
CA LEU A 93 4.83 -5.77 1.76
C LEU A 93 3.94 -6.47 2.79
N LYS A 94 4.20 -7.75 3.09
CA LYS A 94 3.52 -8.49 4.18
C LYS A 94 3.62 -7.77 5.51
N LYS A 95 4.84 -7.39 5.93
CA LYS A 95 5.08 -6.69 7.20
C LYS A 95 4.50 -5.28 7.21
N VAL A 96 4.57 -4.57 6.08
CA VAL A 96 3.95 -3.24 5.94
C VAL A 96 2.43 -3.35 6.12
N VAL A 97 1.77 -4.22 5.36
CA VAL A 97 0.31 -4.42 5.45
C VAL A 97 -0.10 -4.87 6.86
N ASP A 98 0.66 -5.77 7.49
CA ASP A 98 0.39 -6.25 8.85
C ASP A 98 0.49 -5.12 9.90
N ALA A 99 1.36 -4.14 9.69
CA ALA A 99 1.50 -2.98 10.57
C ALA A 99 0.35 -1.96 10.43
N ILE A 100 -0.27 -1.85 9.25
CA ILE A 100 -1.27 -0.82 8.95
C ILE A 100 -2.73 -1.30 9.02
N LYS A 101 -2.99 -2.61 8.83
CA LYS A 101 -4.35 -3.18 8.71
C LYS A 101 -5.26 -2.92 9.93
N ASP A 102 -4.68 -2.70 11.11
CA ASP A 102 -5.43 -2.48 12.36
C ASP A 102 -5.72 -0.99 12.60
N LEU A 103 -5.14 -0.10 11.79
CA LEU A 103 -5.41 1.34 11.78
C LEU A 103 -6.41 1.70 10.69
N VAL A 104 -6.28 1.06 9.53
CA VAL A 104 -7.04 1.40 8.31
C VAL A 104 -7.58 0.13 7.67
N GLN A 105 -8.85 0.14 7.27
CA GLN A 105 -9.48 -1.01 6.60
C GLN A 105 -9.32 -0.94 5.08
N ASP A 106 -9.52 0.23 4.50
CA ASP A 106 -9.53 0.51 3.07
C ASP A 106 -8.63 1.72 2.79
N CYS A 107 -7.76 1.61 1.80
CA CYS A 107 -6.83 2.68 1.43
C CYS A 107 -6.47 2.63 -0.05
N ASN A 108 -6.08 3.78 -0.59
CA ASN A 108 -5.47 3.86 -1.91
C ASN A 108 -3.96 3.61 -1.84
N PHE A 109 -3.47 2.75 -2.75
CA PHE A 109 -2.06 2.68 -3.11
C PHE A 109 -1.85 3.54 -4.35
N ASP A 110 -1.27 4.72 -4.16
CA ASP A 110 -0.99 5.68 -5.23
C ASP A 110 0.33 5.32 -5.89
N CYS A 111 0.26 4.84 -7.12
CA CYS A 111 1.41 4.45 -7.90
C CYS A 111 1.73 5.54 -8.92
N ASN A 112 2.98 5.97 -8.95
CA ASN A 112 3.52 6.94 -9.90
C ASN A 112 4.95 6.55 -10.29
N ASP A 113 5.63 7.42 -11.05
CA ASP A 113 7.02 7.24 -11.48
C ASP A 113 8.02 7.12 -10.31
N SER A 114 7.72 7.77 -9.19
CA SER A 114 8.56 7.82 -8.00
C SER A 114 8.43 6.58 -7.12
N GLY A 115 7.35 5.80 -7.26
CA GLY A 115 7.11 4.58 -6.49
C GLY A 115 5.64 4.36 -6.15
N ILE A 116 5.40 3.60 -5.08
CA ILE A 116 4.08 3.31 -4.52
C ILE A 116 3.97 3.98 -3.16
N ALA A 117 3.06 4.94 -3.05
CA ALA A 117 2.72 5.63 -1.82
C ALA A 117 1.38 5.14 -1.26
N LEU A 118 1.21 5.30 0.04
CA LEU A 118 -0.07 5.11 0.72
C LEU A 118 -0.15 6.14 1.83
N GLN A 119 -1.27 6.86 1.88
CA GLN A 119 -1.58 7.75 2.98
C GLN A 119 -2.98 7.42 3.46
N ALA A 120 -3.21 7.29 4.76
CA ALA A 120 -4.56 7.08 5.29
C ALA A 120 -4.71 7.51 6.75
N MET A 121 -5.90 7.95 7.11
CA MET A 121 -6.29 8.24 8.49
C MET A 121 -7.05 7.08 9.10
N ASP A 122 -6.95 6.93 10.42
CA ASP A 122 -7.80 6.02 11.17
C ASP A 122 -9.25 6.54 11.26
N ASN A 123 -10.18 5.67 11.65
CA ASN A 123 -11.61 6.02 11.79
C ASN A 123 -11.87 7.16 12.80
N SER A 124 -10.95 7.41 13.74
CA SER A 124 -11.09 8.49 14.74
C SER A 124 -10.41 9.79 14.28
N HIS A 125 -9.73 9.81 13.14
CA HIS A 125 -8.94 10.94 12.63
C HIS A 125 -7.87 11.46 13.63
N VAL A 126 -7.35 10.56 14.48
CA VAL A 126 -6.32 10.87 15.49
C VAL A 126 -4.94 10.41 15.02
N ALA A 127 -4.90 9.36 14.20
CA ALA A 127 -3.67 8.79 13.66
C ALA A 127 -3.68 8.79 12.13
N LEU A 128 -2.54 9.14 11.55
CA LEU A 128 -2.30 9.09 10.11
C LEU A 128 -1.12 8.17 9.81
N VAL A 129 -1.27 7.30 8.83
CA VAL A 129 -0.18 6.51 8.27
C VAL A 129 0.24 7.10 6.92
N SER A 130 1.55 7.17 6.70
CA SER A 130 2.16 7.57 5.44
C SER A 130 3.29 6.60 5.11
N MET A 131 3.13 5.87 4.02
CA MET A 131 4.11 4.93 3.50
C MET A 131 4.59 5.42 2.14
N MET A 132 5.88 5.27 1.88
CA MET A 132 6.46 5.47 0.57
C MET A 132 7.43 4.32 0.30
N LEU A 133 7.14 3.53 -0.74
CA LEU A 133 8.07 2.58 -1.33
C LEU A 133 8.56 3.18 -2.64
N LYS A 134 9.81 3.63 -2.68
CA LYS A 134 10.36 4.25 -3.89
C LYS A 134 10.54 3.24 -5.02
N SER A 135 10.56 3.72 -6.27
CA SER A 135 10.77 2.89 -7.46
C SER A 135 12.00 1.99 -7.37
N GLU A 136 13.07 2.46 -6.71
CA GLU A 136 14.31 1.69 -6.53
C GLU A 136 14.16 0.49 -5.58
N SER A 137 13.10 0.44 -4.77
CA SER A 137 12.77 -0.74 -3.96
C SER A 137 12.21 -1.90 -4.79
N PHE A 138 11.94 -1.69 -6.09
CA PHE A 138 11.37 -2.68 -7.00
C PHE A 138 12.32 -2.98 -8.17
N SER A 139 12.26 -4.21 -8.70
CA SER A 139 13.10 -4.72 -9.78
C SER A 139 12.37 -5.77 -10.62
N PRO A 140 11.77 -5.42 -11.78
CA PRO A 140 11.64 -4.08 -12.35
C PRO A 140 10.48 -3.27 -11.74
N PHE A 141 10.52 -1.95 -11.97
CA PHE A 141 9.42 -1.02 -11.71
C PHE A 141 9.02 -0.29 -12.99
N ARG A 142 7.72 -0.29 -13.29
CA ARG A 142 7.13 0.47 -14.39
C ARG A 142 5.79 1.01 -13.97
N CYS A 143 5.61 2.31 -14.10
CA CYS A 143 4.33 2.99 -13.89
C CYS A 143 4.16 4.02 -15.03
N ASP A 144 3.33 3.69 -16.02
CA ASP A 144 3.16 4.52 -17.23
C ASP A 144 2.30 5.76 -16.96
N ARG A 145 1.41 5.68 -15.96
CA ARG A 145 0.49 6.75 -15.55
C ARG A 145 0.21 6.65 -14.06
N ASN A 146 -0.06 7.80 -13.45
CA ASN A 146 -0.49 7.85 -12.06
C ASN A 146 -1.81 7.09 -11.90
N ILE A 147 -1.82 6.13 -10.99
CA ILE A 147 -2.95 5.25 -10.74
C ILE A 147 -3.13 5.05 -9.24
N ALA A 148 -4.36 5.20 -8.76
CA ALA A 148 -4.74 4.89 -7.38
C ALA A 148 -5.42 3.52 -7.35
N LEU A 149 -4.86 2.60 -6.57
CA LEU A 149 -5.42 1.26 -6.38
C LEU A 149 -6.12 1.20 -5.02
N GLY A 150 -7.44 1.36 -5.01
CA GLY A 150 -8.23 1.23 -3.79
C GLY A 150 -8.39 -0.22 -3.38
N ILE A 151 -7.74 -0.61 -2.27
CA ILE A 151 -7.66 -1.99 -1.82
C ILE A 151 -8.15 -2.11 -0.38
N ASN A 152 -8.99 -3.11 -0.13
CA ASN A 152 -9.31 -3.54 1.23
C ASN A 152 -8.13 -4.31 1.83
N LEU A 153 -7.54 -3.78 2.90
CA LEU A 153 -6.34 -4.33 3.55
C LEU A 153 -6.59 -5.69 4.21
N THR A 154 -7.83 -5.99 4.60
CA THR A 154 -8.19 -7.32 5.13
C THR A 154 -8.12 -8.39 4.03
N SER A 155 -8.59 -8.06 2.83
CA SER A 155 -8.48 -8.94 1.65
C SER A 155 -7.03 -9.09 1.20
N LEU A 156 -6.29 -7.98 1.14
CA LEU A 156 -4.86 -8.00 0.80
C LEU A 156 -4.06 -8.86 1.78
N THR A 157 -4.32 -8.75 3.08
CA THR A 157 -3.68 -9.59 4.11
C THR A 157 -3.91 -11.08 3.86
N LYS A 158 -5.11 -11.49 3.41
CA LYS A 158 -5.41 -12.89 3.11
C LYS A 158 -4.62 -13.40 1.90
N VAL A 159 -4.50 -12.59 0.84
CA VAL A 159 -3.72 -12.93 -0.35
C VAL A 159 -2.22 -12.99 -0.03
N LEU A 160 -1.70 -12.02 0.70
CA LEU A 160 -0.28 -11.97 1.10
C LEU A 160 0.12 -13.12 2.04
N ARG A 161 -0.82 -13.77 2.73
CA ARG A 161 -0.56 -14.99 3.53
C ARG A 161 -0.30 -16.22 2.68
N CYS A 162 -0.68 -16.23 1.40
CA CYS A 162 -0.43 -17.34 0.49
C CYS A 162 1.02 -17.39 -0.04
N ALA A 163 1.79 -16.32 0.19
CA ALA A 163 3.19 -16.20 -0.18
C ALA A 163 4.12 -16.58 0.99
N GLN A 164 5.23 -17.24 0.68
CA GLN A 164 6.36 -17.36 1.60
C GLN A 164 7.07 -16.00 1.76
N ASN A 165 8.01 -15.87 2.70
CA ASN A 165 8.64 -14.58 2.95
C ASN A 165 9.66 -14.22 1.85
N GLU A 166 10.26 -15.25 1.27
CA GLU A 166 11.32 -15.24 0.28
C GLU A 166 10.78 -15.35 -1.15
N ASP A 167 9.46 -15.49 -1.31
CA ASP A 167 8.81 -15.44 -2.62
C ASP A 167 8.95 -14.02 -3.19
N ILE A 168 9.19 -13.94 -4.49
CA ILE A 168 9.18 -12.70 -5.26
C ILE A 168 7.74 -12.31 -5.50
N LEU A 169 7.39 -11.06 -5.23
CA LEU A 169 6.05 -10.53 -5.43
C LEU A 169 6.03 -9.59 -6.64
N THR A 170 5.15 -9.81 -7.59
CA THR A 170 4.90 -8.90 -8.70
C THR A 170 3.46 -8.40 -8.66
N MET A 171 3.29 -7.09 -8.61
CA MET A 171 2.01 -6.39 -8.70
C MET A 171 1.78 -5.92 -10.13
N LYS A 172 0.62 -6.24 -10.72
CA LYS A 172 0.24 -5.84 -12.06
C LYS A 172 -1.14 -5.21 -12.08
N ALA A 173 -1.27 -4.08 -12.78
CA ALA A 173 -2.55 -3.42 -13.01
C ALA A 173 -2.63 -2.83 -14.43
N GLU A 174 -3.83 -2.84 -14.99
CA GLU A 174 -4.15 -2.30 -16.32
C GLU A 174 -4.53 -0.81 -16.26
N ASP A 175 -4.86 -0.21 -17.42
CA ASP A 175 -5.42 1.16 -17.50
C ASP A 175 -6.88 1.13 -17.02
N ALA A 176 -7.21 1.91 -15.98
CA ALA A 176 -8.50 1.88 -15.28
C ALA A 176 -8.91 0.46 -14.81
N PRO A 177 -8.16 -0.15 -13.88
CA PRO A 177 -8.35 -1.52 -13.48
C PRO A 177 -9.55 -1.70 -12.54
N ASP A 178 -10.35 -2.73 -12.79
CA ASP A 178 -11.32 -3.26 -11.82
C ASP A 178 -10.65 -4.24 -10.82
N VAL A 179 -9.47 -4.74 -11.19
CA VAL A 179 -8.71 -5.74 -10.42
C VAL A 179 -7.22 -5.44 -10.47
N VAL A 180 -6.52 -5.72 -9.37
CA VAL A 180 -5.06 -5.78 -9.32
C VAL A 180 -4.63 -7.24 -9.19
N ASN A 181 -3.64 -7.64 -9.98
CA ASN A 181 -3.07 -8.97 -9.95
C ASN A 181 -1.82 -8.99 -9.05
N PHE A 182 -1.76 -9.96 -8.15
CA PHE A 182 -0.59 -10.29 -7.33
C PHE A 182 -0.06 -11.65 -7.77
N THR A 183 1.14 -11.66 -8.35
CA THR A 183 1.87 -12.87 -8.71
C THR A 183 2.96 -13.14 -7.68
N PHE A 184 3.01 -14.34 -7.10
CA PHE A 184 4.07 -14.80 -6.22
C PHE A 184 4.87 -15.91 -6.90
N GLU A 185 6.17 -15.70 -7.02
CA GLU A 185 7.12 -16.64 -7.63
C GLU A 185 8.09 -17.13 -6.56
N SER A 186 8.16 -18.45 -6.37
CA SER A 186 9.14 -19.03 -5.44
C SER A 186 10.54 -19.04 -6.04
N ALA A 187 11.54 -18.64 -5.26
CA ALA A 187 12.94 -18.69 -5.71
C ALA A 187 13.52 -20.11 -5.72
N GLU A 188 12.99 -21.01 -4.89
CA GLU A 188 13.51 -22.37 -4.70
C GLU A 188 12.77 -23.43 -5.53
N SER A 189 11.52 -23.14 -5.89
CA SER A 189 10.64 -24.06 -6.62
C SER A 189 10.03 -23.34 -7.82
N ASP A 190 9.70 -24.08 -8.88
CA ASP A 190 9.01 -23.54 -10.06
C ASP A 190 7.50 -23.30 -9.80
N ARG A 191 7.19 -22.80 -8.59
CA ARG A 191 5.83 -22.51 -8.15
C ARG A 191 5.53 -21.04 -8.42
N ILE A 192 4.51 -20.81 -9.23
CA ILE A 192 3.92 -19.51 -9.50
C ILE A 192 2.49 -19.52 -8.97
N SER A 193 2.07 -18.48 -8.26
CA SER A 193 0.71 -18.32 -7.75
C SER A 193 0.19 -16.94 -8.07
N GLU A 194 -0.95 -16.87 -8.74
CA GLU A 194 -1.58 -15.62 -9.19
C GLU A 194 -2.91 -15.41 -8.45
N TYR A 195 -3.12 -14.19 -7.98
CA TYR A 195 -4.32 -13.80 -7.23
C TYR A 195 -4.82 -12.44 -7.70
N ASP A 196 -6.08 -12.39 -8.10
CA ASP A 196 -6.74 -11.14 -8.45
C ASP A 196 -7.53 -10.59 -7.27
N ILE A 197 -7.29 -9.34 -6.91
CA ILE A 197 -8.04 -8.59 -5.90
C ILE A 197 -8.88 -7.54 -6.61
N LYS A 198 -10.19 -7.53 -6.32
CA LYS A 198 -11.09 -6.48 -6.79
C LYS A 198 -10.73 -5.15 -6.15
N LEU A 199 -10.61 -4.15 -6.99
CA LEU A 199 -10.39 -2.77 -6.57
C LEU A 199 -11.73 -2.13 -6.20
N MET A 200 -11.63 -1.08 -5.40
CA MET A 200 -12.76 -0.28 -4.96
C MET A 200 -12.45 1.19 -5.20
N ASP A 201 -13.48 1.96 -5.52
CA ASP A 201 -13.35 3.41 -5.58
C ASP A 201 -13.36 3.95 -4.14
N ILE A 202 -12.22 4.49 -3.71
CA ILE A 202 -12.06 5.12 -2.40
C ILE A 202 -11.77 6.59 -2.62
N ASP A 203 -12.74 7.43 -2.25
CA ASP A 203 -12.56 8.87 -2.21
C ASP A 203 -11.69 9.23 -1.01
N GLN A 204 -10.41 9.44 -1.26
CA GLN A 204 -9.43 9.74 -0.23
C GLN A 204 -8.82 11.12 -0.42
N GLU A 205 -8.96 11.98 0.60
CA GLU A 205 -8.30 13.28 0.62
C GLU A 205 -6.83 13.12 1.04
N HIS A 206 -5.92 13.53 0.14
CA HIS A 206 -4.51 13.62 0.48
C HIS A 206 -4.26 14.82 1.38
N LEU A 207 -3.67 14.57 2.55
CA LEU A 207 -3.25 15.59 3.47
C LEU A 207 -1.81 16.00 3.14
N GLY A 208 -1.60 17.27 2.82
CA GLY A 208 -0.26 17.83 2.70
C GLY A 208 0.43 17.80 4.06
N ILE A 209 1.49 17.02 4.19
CA ILE A 209 2.31 16.97 5.39
C ILE A 209 3.42 18.03 5.22
N PRO A 210 3.41 19.13 5.99
CA PRO A 210 4.46 20.14 5.92
C PRO A 210 5.78 19.60 6.47
N GLU A 211 6.89 20.15 5.98
CA GLU A 211 8.20 19.96 6.61
C GLU A 211 8.23 20.77 7.91
N THR A 212 8.26 20.08 9.05
CA THR A 212 8.25 20.69 10.38
C THR A 212 9.57 20.43 11.08
N ASP A 213 10.11 21.47 11.73
CA ASP A 213 11.20 21.33 12.68
C ASP A 213 10.70 20.75 14.00
N TYR A 214 11.27 19.61 14.40
CA TYR A 214 10.94 18.94 15.64
C TYR A 214 11.84 19.41 16.80
N ALA A 215 11.25 19.60 17.98
CA ALA A 215 11.97 20.02 19.18
C ALA A 215 12.88 18.90 19.73
N ALA A 216 12.45 17.64 19.61
CA ALA A 216 13.23 16.47 19.98
C ALA A 216 13.15 15.40 18.89
N THR A 217 14.30 14.82 18.54
CA THR A 217 14.42 13.66 17.65
C THR A 217 15.16 12.56 18.39
N ILE A 218 14.50 11.42 18.58
CA ILE A 218 15.04 10.27 19.31
C ILE A 218 15.10 9.08 18.37
N THR A 219 16.28 8.53 18.15
CA THR A 219 16.47 7.25 17.44
C THR A 219 16.80 6.19 18.47
N LEU A 220 15.99 5.12 18.52
CA LEU A 220 16.17 4.01 19.46
C LEU A 220 15.88 2.65 18.80
N PRO A 221 16.32 1.53 19.40
CA PRO A 221 16.00 0.21 18.87
C PRO A 221 14.49 -0.05 18.87
N SER A 222 13.95 -0.51 17.74
CA SER A 222 12.51 -0.80 17.61
C SER A 222 12.01 -1.86 18.61
N PRO A 223 12.78 -2.93 18.96
CA PRO A 223 12.32 -3.90 19.95
C PRO A 223 12.24 -3.32 21.37
N GLU A 224 13.12 -2.37 21.70
CA GLU A 224 13.10 -1.70 23.00
C GLU A 224 11.88 -0.77 23.11
N PHE A 225 11.61 0.00 22.06
CA PHE A 225 10.38 0.82 21.99
C PHE A 225 9.12 -0.04 22.15
N GLN A 226 9.04 -1.16 21.42
CA GLN A 226 7.92 -2.09 21.52
C GLN A 226 7.77 -2.70 22.92
N ARG A 227 8.88 -2.99 23.60
CA ARG A 227 8.85 -3.50 24.98
C ARG A 227 8.31 -2.44 25.93
N ILE A 228 8.80 -1.20 25.83
CA ILE A 228 8.36 -0.08 26.68
C ILE A 228 6.85 0.16 26.50
N THR A 229 6.36 0.26 25.26
CA THR A 229 4.94 0.50 25.03
C THR A 229 4.07 -0.64 25.55
N ARG A 230 4.54 -1.90 25.43
CA ARG A 230 3.81 -3.07 25.93
C ARG A 230 3.76 -3.09 27.45
N ASP A 231 4.89 -2.87 28.11
CA ASP A 231 4.99 -2.89 29.57
C ASP A 231 4.14 -1.77 30.20
N LEU A 232 4.16 -0.56 29.61
CA LEU A 232 3.34 0.56 30.07
C LEU A 232 1.85 0.40 29.74
N SER A 233 1.50 -0.27 28.63
CA SER A 233 0.09 -0.54 28.27
C SER A 233 -0.65 -1.45 29.26
N ALA A 234 0.09 -2.23 30.06
CA ALA A 234 -0.49 -3.03 31.13
C ALA A 234 -0.87 -2.21 32.37
N LEU A 235 -0.34 -0.99 32.51
CA LEU A 235 -0.52 -0.12 33.67
C LEU A 235 -1.51 1.02 33.40
N SER A 236 -1.47 1.62 32.20
CA SER A 236 -2.30 2.77 31.82
C SER A 236 -2.64 2.75 30.33
N GLU A 237 -3.65 3.52 29.95
CA GLU A 237 -4.02 3.74 28.54
C GLU A 237 -3.22 4.87 27.87
N SER A 238 -2.52 5.68 28.67
CA SER A 238 -1.78 6.86 28.21
C SER A 238 -0.34 6.85 28.69
N VAL A 239 0.56 7.41 27.89
CA VAL A 239 1.98 7.59 28.24
C VAL A 239 2.38 9.04 28.00
N SER A 240 3.00 9.66 29.01
CA SER A 240 3.73 10.92 28.87
C SER A 240 5.14 10.62 28.38
N ILE A 241 5.50 11.17 27.22
CA ILE A 241 6.84 11.11 26.64
C ILE A 241 7.49 12.46 26.89
N GLU A 242 8.49 12.47 27.75
CA GLU A 242 9.23 13.67 28.16
C GLU A 242 10.67 13.57 27.68
N CYS A 243 11.14 14.55 26.90
CA CYS A 243 12.53 14.62 26.47
C CYS A 243 13.20 15.83 27.11
N THR A 244 14.28 15.57 27.85
CA THR A 244 15.09 16.58 28.55
C THR A 244 16.57 16.34 28.29
N LYS A 245 17.45 17.21 28.83
CA LYS A 245 18.90 17.04 28.71
C LYS A 245 19.42 15.73 29.34
N ASP A 246 18.68 15.17 30.29
CA ASP A 246 19.06 13.92 30.97
C ASP A 246 18.69 12.67 30.18
N GLY A 247 17.84 12.79 29.15
CA GLY A 247 17.35 11.69 28.32
C GLY A 247 15.86 11.79 28.01
N VAL A 248 15.31 10.69 27.47
CA VAL A 248 13.88 10.52 27.23
C VAL A 248 13.26 9.65 28.31
N SER A 249 12.15 10.09 28.88
CA SER A 249 11.38 9.38 29.90
C SER A 249 9.98 9.07 29.39
N PHE A 250 9.58 7.81 29.50
CA PHE A 250 8.23 7.31 29.23
C PHE A 250 7.56 7.06 30.59
N LYS A 251 6.55 7.86 30.92
CA LYS A 251 5.87 7.82 32.21
C LYS A 251 4.39 7.50 32.01
N CYS A 252 3.83 6.68 32.88
CA CYS A 252 2.39 6.44 32.92
C CYS A 252 1.89 6.47 34.37
N ASN A 253 0.69 7.01 34.54
CA ASN A 253 -0.07 6.98 35.78
C ASN A 253 -1.34 6.17 35.51
N GLY A 254 -1.61 5.17 36.34
CA GLY A 254 -2.75 4.28 36.17
C GLY A 254 -3.23 3.73 37.51
N ASP A 255 -4.43 3.16 37.51
CA ASP A 255 -5.13 2.76 38.75
C ASP A 255 -4.39 1.69 39.54
N ILE A 256 -3.67 0.80 38.84
CA ILE A 256 -2.88 -0.29 39.44
C ILE A 256 -1.54 0.23 39.98
N GLY A 257 -1.01 1.31 39.41
CA GLY A 257 0.27 1.89 39.80
C GLY A 257 0.91 2.74 38.71
N ASN A 258 2.06 3.31 39.06
CA ASN A 258 2.83 4.21 38.19
C ASN A 258 4.00 3.48 37.55
N GLY A 259 4.25 3.76 36.27
CA GLY A 259 5.38 3.25 35.51
C GLY A 259 6.25 4.39 35.01
N SER A 260 7.57 4.20 35.04
CA SER A 260 8.53 5.16 34.47
C SER A 260 9.74 4.44 33.93
N VAL A 261 10.01 4.60 32.63
CA VAL A 261 11.22 4.10 31.97
C VAL A 261 12.00 5.29 31.44
N THR A 262 13.29 5.38 31.73
CA THR A 262 14.15 6.47 31.23
C THR A 262 15.30 5.89 30.43
N LEU A 263 15.41 6.35 29.19
CA LEU A 263 16.50 6.02 28.28
C LEU A 263 17.43 7.23 28.17
N ARG A 264 18.73 6.96 28.30
CA ARG A 264 19.78 7.96 28.07
C ARG A 264 20.46 7.67 26.76
N SER A 265 21.06 8.70 26.16
CA SER A 265 21.86 8.50 24.97
C SER A 265 23.00 7.53 25.28
N HIS A 266 23.16 6.54 24.42
CA HIS A 266 24.16 5.49 24.56
C HIS A 266 24.67 5.10 23.19
N THR A 267 26.00 5.02 23.07
CA THR A 267 26.68 4.58 21.86
C THR A 267 27.52 3.35 22.18
N ASN A 268 27.17 2.24 21.54
CA ASN A 268 27.90 0.99 21.57
C ASN A 268 28.58 0.78 20.21
N VAL A 269 29.91 0.70 20.23
CA VAL A 269 30.72 0.54 19.01
C VAL A 269 30.57 -0.86 18.42
N ASP A 270 30.36 -1.88 19.26
CA ASP A 270 30.26 -3.28 18.83
C ASP A 270 28.88 -3.61 18.25
N LYS A 271 27.83 -2.88 18.66
CA LYS A 271 26.44 -3.10 18.25
C LYS A 271 25.74 -1.77 17.97
N PRO A 272 25.98 -1.14 16.80
CA PRO A 272 25.41 0.15 16.47
C PRO A 272 23.88 0.14 16.43
N ASP A 273 23.25 -1.00 16.13
CA ASP A 273 21.80 -1.17 16.10
C ASP A 273 21.14 -0.96 17.48
N GLN A 274 21.90 -1.08 18.56
CA GLN A 274 21.42 -0.86 19.93
C GLN A 274 21.62 0.58 20.43
N ASN A 275 22.15 1.47 19.58
CA ASN A 275 22.42 2.84 19.97
C ASN A 275 21.13 3.62 20.19
N ILE A 276 21.22 4.56 21.14
CA ILE A 276 20.16 5.53 21.42
C ILE A 276 20.74 6.92 21.17
N GLU A 277 20.23 7.58 20.15
CA GLU A 277 20.60 8.95 19.78
C GLU A 277 19.45 9.88 20.16
N ILE A 278 19.77 10.96 20.88
CA ILE A 278 18.79 11.94 21.32
C ILE A 278 19.30 13.31 20.91
N ASN A 279 18.63 13.92 19.93
CA ASN A 279 18.88 15.28 19.48
C ASN A 279 17.77 16.18 20.05
N LEU A 280 18.13 17.06 20.97
CA LEU A 280 17.20 17.93 21.70
C LEU A 280 17.51 19.40 21.41
N THR A 281 16.55 20.10 20.81
CA THR A 281 16.57 21.55 20.65
C THR A 281 15.89 22.21 21.86
N GLU A 282 14.68 21.75 22.21
CA GLU A 282 13.89 22.28 23.33
C GLU A 282 13.22 21.14 24.11
N PRO A 283 13.10 21.25 25.46
CA PRO A 283 12.38 20.26 26.26
C PRO A 283 10.91 20.14 25.82
N VAL A 284 10.46 18.90 25.67
CA VAL A 284 9.09 18.59 25.22
C VAL A 284 8.50 17.51 26.12
N ALA A 285 7.22 17.67 26.47
CA ALA A 285 6.48 16.76 27.34
C ALA A 285 5.06 16.62 26.78
N LEU A 286 4.76 15.48 26.16
CA LEU A 286 3.48 15.25 25.49
C LEU A 286 2.90 13.89 25.89
N THR A 287 1.58 13.84 26.05
CA THR A 287 0.88 12.61 26.39
C THR A 287 0.25 11.99 25.15
N PHE A 288 0.40 10.67 24.98
CA PHE A 288 -0.14 9.92 23.84
C PHE A 288 -0.92 8.69 24.30
N SER A 289 -1.80 8.20 23.43
CA SER A 289 -2.52 6.95 23.66
C SER A 289 -1.61 5.74 23.38
N LEU A 290 -1.44 4.88 24.39
CA LEU A 290 -0.67 3.64 24.27
C LEU A 290 -1.30 2.64 23.30
N LYS A 291 -2.62 2.68 23.10
CA LYS A 291 -3.34 1.84 22.13
C LYS A 291 -2.81 2.05 20.70
N TYR A 292 -2.61 3.31 20.29
CA TYR A 292 -2.08 3.64 18.97
C TYR A 292 -0.59 3.31 18.86
N LEU A 293 0.20 3.63 19.89
CA LEU A 293 1.64 3.30 19.90
C LEU A 293 1.88 1.79 19.81
N MET A 294 1.05 0.97 20.46
CA MET A 294 1.11 -0.49 20.34
C MET A 294 0.81 -0.98 18.92
N ASN A 295 -0.08 -0.31 18.18
CA ASN A 295 -0.32 -0.60 16.77
C ASN A 295 0.90 -0.23 15.92
N PHE A 296 1.50 0.94 16.13
CA PHE A 296 2.70 1.35 15.39
C PHE A 296 3.88 0.41 15.63
N CYS A 297 4.01 -0.13 16.85
CA CYS A 297 5.05 -1.11 17.19
C CYS A 297 4.97 -2.42 16.41
N LYS A 298 3.89 -2.71 15.68
CA LYS A 298 3.83 -3.86 14.75
C LYS A 298 4.80 -3.70 13.57
N ALA A 299 5.18 -2.46 13.24
CA ALA A 299 6.21 -2.15 12.25
C ALA A 299 7.64 -2.47 12.72
N SER A 300 7.87 -2.88 13.97
CA SER A 300 9.23 -3.19 14.48
C SER A 300 9.94 -4.29 13.70
N GLY A 301 9.20 -5.16 12.99
CA GLY A 301 9.77 -6.16 12.09
C GLY A 301 10.34 -5.61 10.78
N LEU A 302 10.08 -4.34 10.44
CA LEU A 302 10.53 -3.67 9.22
C LEU A 302 11.91 -3.02 9.35
N SER A 303 12.21 -2.49 10.53
CA SER A 303 13.45 -1.77 10.83
C SER A 303 13.96 -2.11 12.22
N GLY A 304 15.27 -2.29 12.38
CA GLY A 304 15.91 -2.50 13.68
C GLY A 304 15.86 -1.27 14.59
N GLN A 305 15.66 -0.08 14.02
CA GLN A 305 15.55 1.19 14.73
C GLN A 305 14.26 1.92 14.38
N VAL A 306 13.77 2.71 15.33
CA VAL A 306 12.62 3.60 15.17
C VAL A 306 13.04 5.02 15.54
N LYS A 307 12.55 5.99 14.78
CA LYS A 307 12.79 7.42 15.00
C LYS A 307 11.50 8.07 15.50
N LEU A 308 11.56 8.70 16.67
CA LEU A 308 10.47 9.45 17.28
C LEU A 308 10.79 10.94 17.18
N CYS A 309 9.89 11.73 16.60
CA CYS A 309 10.05 13.18 16.52
C CYS A 309 8.89 13.87 17.23
N LEU A 310 9.21 14.75 18.19
CA LEU A 310 8.24 15.41 19.07
C LEU A 310 8.39 16.93 18.97
N SER A 311 7.27 17.64 19.01
CA SER A 311 7.19 19.08 19.23
C SER A 311 5.79 19.43 19.76
N ASN A 312 5.66 20.47 20.58
CA ASN A 312 4.42 20.77 21.31
C ASN A 312 3.21 21.07 20.41
N GLU A 313 3.45 21.58 19.21
CA GLU A 313 2.38 22.05 18.30
C GLU A 313 2.09 21.09 17.13
N VAL A 314 2.78 19.94 17.07
CA VAL A 314 2.63 18.99 15.97
C VAL A 314 2.43 17.56 16.46
N PRO A 315 1.78 16.69 15.65
CA PRO A 315 1.67 15.28 15.97
C PRO A 315 3.04 14.62 16.16
N LEU A 316 3.08 13.61 17.05
CA LEU A 316 4.24 12.73 17.18
C LEU A 316 4.45 12.00 15.85
N LEU A 317 5.66 12.09 15.30
CA LEU A 317 6.09 11.29 14.18
C LEU A 317 6.84 10.05 14.67
N VAL A 318 6.36 8.87 14.30
CA VAL A 318 7.04 7.58 14.48
C VAL A 318 7.44 7.04 13.11
N GLU A 319 8.73 7.05 12.81
CA GLU A 319 9.28 6.63 11.51
C GLU A 319 10.05 5.32 11.63
N TYR A 320 9.71 4.37 10.76
CA TYR A 320 10.47 3.16 10.49
C TYR A 320 11.10 3.30 9.09
N GLY A 321 12.44 3.40 9.06
CA GLY A 321 13.19 3.46 7.80
C GLY A 321 13.18 2.12 7.07
N LEU A 322 12.97 2.15 5.75
CA LEU A 322 13.05 0.99 4.87
C LEU A 322 14.24 1.16 3.92
N SER A 323 14.52 0.14 3.10
CA SER A 323 15.58 0.21 2.09
C SER A 323 15.34 1.33 1.07
N ASN A 324 16.42 1.84 0.47
CA ASN A 324 16.37 2.83 -0.61
C ASN A 324 15.65 4.15 -0.27
N ASN A 325 15.76 4.61 0.99
CA ASN A 325 15.07 5.81 1.49
C ASN A 325 13.54 5.71 1.44
N SER A 326 12.99 4.50 1.34
CA SER A 326 11.58 4.21 1.58
C SER A 326 11.29 4.31 3.08
N TYR A 327 10.04 4.53 3.46
CA TYR A 327 9.68 4.70 4.86
C TYR A 327 8.25 4.27 5.16
N LEU A 328 8.01 3.96 6.44
CA LEU A 328 6.68 3.86 7.03
C LEU A 328 6.62 4.83 8.22
N ARG A 329 5.81 5.87 8.08
CA ARG A 329 5.62 6.94 9.06
C ARG A 329 4.22 6.88 9.64
N PHE A 330 4.14 7.04 10.95
CA PHE A 330 2.89 7.21 11.68
C PHE A 330 2.90 8.57 12.35
N TYR A 331 1.77 9.27 12.27
CA TYR A 331 1.55 10.53 12.95
C TYR A 331 0.44 10.31 13.98
N LEU A 332 0.64 10.79 15.20
CA LEU A 332 -0.32 10.65 16.28
C LEU A 332 -0.50 11.98 17.00
N ALA A 333 -1.75 12.46 17.02
CA ALA A 333 -2.08 13.66 17.79
C ALA A 333 -1.85 13.43 19.29
N PRO A 334 -1.26 14.39 20.01
CA PRO A 334 -1.16 14.31 21.46
C PRO A 334 -2.56 14.36 22.09
N LYS A 335 -2.71 13.70 23.24
CA LYS A 335 -3.84 13.95 24.13
C LYS A 335 -3.65 15.34 24.72
N ILE A 336 -4.60 16.22 24.48
CA ILE A 336 -4.71 17.48 25.21
C ILE A 336 -5.00 17.07 26.65
N GLY A 337 -4.11 17.41 27.58
CA GLY A 337 -4.42 17.28 29.01
C GLY A 337 -5.57 18.22 29.32
N ASP A 338 -6.49 17.82 30.19
CA ASP A 338 -7.36 18.79 30.85
C ASP A 338 -6.41 19.75 31.59
N GLU A 339 -6.18 20.93 31.02
CA GLU A 339 -5.59 22.04 31.76
C GLU A 339 -6.60 22.35 32.88
N GLU A 340 -6.30 21.92 34.10
CA GLU A 340 -6.95 22.44 35.31
C GLU A 340 -6.67 23.94 35.48
#